data_AF-A0A6L8LN39-F1
#
_entry.id   AF-A0A6L8LN39-F1
#
_cell.length_a   1.000
_cell.length_b   1.000
_cell.length_c   1.000
_cell.angle_alpha   90.00
_cell.angle_beta   90.00
_cell.angle_gamma   90.00
#
_symmetry.space_group_name_H-M   'P 1'
#
loop_
_entity.id
_entity.type
_entity.pdbx_description
1 polymer ?
#
loop_
_entity_poly.entity_id
_entity_poly.type
_entity_poly.pdbx_seq_one_letter_code
_entity_poly.pdbx_strand_id
1 'polypeptide(L)'
;MTMNRALIGWGAALSCLTAAIVLRHEIGDLMAPPPERIQAEIRLDNHCKLQERSFVVRDLDTGNYAIFRQGVAKLRTMERNRVRIEFAPRYTATGAELSMPSYPAEPKMTMAAYCYSRGNWLKDLFTRH
;
A
#
# COMPACT_ATOMS: atom_id res chain seq x y z
N MET A 1 9.86 -61.16 6.26
CA MET A 1 10.69 -59.94 6.24
C MET A 1 9.78 -58.76 6.56
N THR A 2 10.01 -58.16 7.72
CA THR A 2 9.19 -57.13 8.36
C THR A 2 9.37 -55.78 7.68
N MET A 3 8.26 -55.23 7.17
CA MET A 3 8.22 -53.94 6.48
C MET A 3 8.38 -52.79 7.49
N ASN A 4 9.41 -51.98 7.27
CA ASN A 4 9.89 -50.95 8.19
C ASN A 4 8.93 -49.73 8.22
N ARG A 5 8.17 -49.57 9.30
CA ARG A 5 7.21 -48.46 9.54
C ARG A 5 7.89 -47.16 10.00
N ALA A 6 9.14 -46.90 9.61
CA ALA A 6 9.94 -45.79 10.13
C ALA A 6 9.97 -44.52 9.27
N LEU A 7 9.43 -44.56 8.04
CA LEU A 7 9.55 -43.45 7.08
C LEU A 7 8.38 -42.46 7.05
N ILE A 8 7.30 -42.70 7.81
CA ILE A 8 6.09 -41.87 7.77
C ILE A 8 6.15 -40.68 8.75
N GLY A 9 7.02 -40.73 9.77
CA GLY A 9 7.09 -39.68 10.80
C GLY A 9 7.73 -38.36 10.36
N TRP A 10 8.67 -38.40 9.40
CA TRP A 10 9.48 -37.23 9.05
C TRP A 10 8.84 -36.35 7.97
N GLY A 11 8.02 -36.92 7.09
CA GLY A 11 7.27 -36.15 6.08
C GLY A 11 6.18 -35.25 6.69
N ALA A 12 5.54 -35.71 7.76
CA ALA A 12 4.51 -34.94 8.47
C ALA A 12 5.11 -33.81 9.33
N ALA A 13 6.30 -34.00 9.90
CA ALA A 13 7.00 -32.96 10.65
C ALA A 13 7.46 -31.81 9.74
N LEU A 14 8.00 -32.14 8.55
CA LEU A 14 8.38 -31.12 7.56
C LEU A 14 7.16 -30.39 6.99
N SER A 15 6.05 -31.08 6.74
CA SER A 15 4.83 -30.44 6.22
C SER A 15 4.13 -29.55 7.25
N CYS A 16 4.17 -29.92 8.54
CA CYS A 16 3.67 -29.05 9.61
C CYS A 16 4.54 -27.81 9.78
N LEU A 17 5.85 -27.91 9.61
CA LEU A 17 6.76 -26.77 9.69
C LEU A 17 6.53 -25.78 8.55
N THR A 18 6.37 -26.25 7.31
CA THR A 18 6.04 -25.37 6.18
C THR A 18 4.65 -24.75 6.32
N ALA A 19 3.65 -25.52 6.77
CA ALA A 19 2.33 -24.99 7.07
C ALA A 19 2.38 -23.91 8.16
N ALA A 20 3.13 -24.12 9.25
CA ALA A 20 3.27 -23.13 10.32
C ALA A 20 3.97 -21.83 9.87
N ILE A 21 4.95 -21.92 8.96
CA ILE A 21 5.62 -20.75 8.38
C ILE A 21 4.67 -19.96 7.47
N VAL A 22 3.85 -20.65 6.67
CA VAL A 22 2.86 -20.03 5.78
C VAL A 22 1.69 -19.42 6.59
N LEU A 23 1.17 -20.14 7.59
CA LEU A 23 0.11 -19.66 8.48
C LEU A 23 0.54 -18.51 9.40
N ARG A 24 1.83 -18.37 9.71
CA ARG A 24 2.32 -17.29 10.59
C ARG A 24 1.99 -15.89 10.10
N HIS A 25 1.88 -15.68 8.79
CA HIS A 25 1.49 -14.38 8.21
C HIS A 25 0.00 -14.07 8.41
N GLU A 26 -0.86 -15.08 8.46
CA GLU A 26 -2.32 -14.92 8.62
C GLU A 26 -2.72 -14.79 10.11
N ILE A 27 -2.09 -15.55 11.01
CA ILE A 27 -2.43 -15.54 12.45
C ILE A 27 -1.86 -14.29 13.15
N GLY A 28 -0.84 -13.66 12.57
CA GLY A 28 -0.24 -12.44 13.12
C GLY A 28 -1.26 -11.31 13.33
N ASP A 29 -2.30 -11.25 12.51
CA ASP A 29 -3.32 -10.20 12.58
C ASP A 29 -4.34 -10.44 13.72
N LEU A 30 -4.55 -11.70 14.13
CA LEU A 30 -5.45 -12.06 15.25
C LEU A 30 -4.84 -11.78 16.63
N MET A 31 -3.51 -11.74 16.73
CA MET A 31 -2.78 -11.41 17.95
C MET A 31 -2.20 -9.99 17.95
N ALA A 32 -2.44 -9.22 16.88
CA ALA A 32 -1.98 -7.85 16.79
C ALA A 32 -2.74 -6.96 17.78
N PRO A 33 -2.07 -5.98 18.41
CA PRO A 33 -2.75 -4.98 19.21
C PRO A 33 -3.85 -4.27 18.39
N PRO A 34 -4.89 -3.73 19.04
CA PRO A 34 -5.93 -3.00 18.34
C PRO A 34 -5.31 -1.84 17.54
N PRO A 35 -5.81 -1.52 16.33
CA PRO A 35 -5.26 -0.45 15.52
C PRO A 35 -5.40 0.88 16.23
N GLU A 36 -4.32 1.65 16.28
CA GLU A 36 -4.29 2.94 16.96
C GLU A 36 -4.45 4.12 15.98
N ARG A 37 -4.86 5.27 16.51
CA ARG A 37 -4.86 6.53 15.75
C ARG A 37 -3.43 7.01 15.57
N ILE A 38 -3.02 7.24 14.33
CA ILE A 38 -1.68 7.68 13.97
C ILE A 38 -1.71 8.95 13.13
N GLN A 39 -0.58 9.65 13.14
CA GLN A 39 -0.22 10.64 12.12
C GLN A 39 0.82 10.01 11.19
N ALA A 40 0.36 9.34 10.14
CA ALA A 40 1.22 8.68 9.17
C ALA A 40 2.06 9.71 8.40
N GLU A 41 3.38 9.57 8.47
CA GLU A 41 4.34 10.30 7.64
C GLU A 41 4.66 9.47 6.39
N ILE A 42 4.08 9.89 5.26
CA ILE A 42 4.16 9.15 4.01
C ILE A 42 5.10 9.91 3.08
N ARG A 43 6.22 9.27 2.72
CA ARG A 43 7.16 9.78 1.72
C ARG A 43 6.73 9.36 0.32
N LEU A 44 6.81 10.27 -0.63
CA LEU A 44 6.54 10.01 -2.03
C LEU A 44 7.83 9.66 -2.77
N ASP A 45 7.88 8.46 -3.35
CA ASP A 45 8.87 8.12 -4.37
C ASP A 45 8.27 8.36 -5.76
N ASN A 46 8.63 9.50 -6.36
CA ASN A 46 7.95 10.04 -7.53
C ASN A 46 8.65 9.64 -8.84
N HIS A 47 8.12 8.63 -9.54
CA HIS A 47 8.59 8.21 -10.87
C HIS A 47 7.82 8.87 -12.02
N CYS A 48 6.89 9.77 -11.72
CA CYS A 48 6.00 10.39 -12.69
C CYS A 48 6.52 11.69 -13.32
N LYS A 49 7.63 12.24 -12.82
CA LYS A 49 8.15 13.58 -13.18
C LYS A 49 7.12 14.72 -13.04
N LEU A 50 6.10 14.53 -12.22
CA LEU A 50 5.11 15.58 -11.90
C LEU A 50 5.50 16.31 -10.62
N GLN A 51 4.95 17.50 -10.41
CA GLN A 51 5.09 18.17 -9.12
C GLN A 51 4.47 17.32 -8.01
N GLU A 52 5.15 17.21 -6.88
CA GLU A 52 4.68 16.41 -5.73
C GLU A 52 3.31 16.85 -5.24
N ARG A 53 3.04 18.16 -5.27
CA ARG A 53 1.75 18.74 -4.90
C ARG A 53 0.60 18.29 -5.79
N SER A 54 0.90 17.64 -6.91
CA SER A 54 -0.11 17.05 -7.79
C SER A 54 -0.63 15.73 -7.27
N PHE A 55 0.02 15.16 -6.26
CA PHE A 55 -0.41 13.95 -5.59
C PHE A 55 -1.01 14.26 -4.22
N VAL A 56 -1.93 13.40 -3.80
CA VAL A 56 -2.40 13.28 -2.43
C VAL A 56 -2.31 11.82 -2.03
N VAL A 57 -2.22 11.57 -0.73
CA VAL A 57 -2.52 10.25 -0.18
C VAL A 57 -3.89 10.31 0.48
N ARG A 58 -4.77 9.40 0.08
CA ARG A 58 -6.13 9.27 0.61
C ARG A 58 -6.25 8.01 1.44
N ASP A 59 -6.88 8.14 2.59
CA ASP A 59 -7.44 7.04 3.38
C ASP A 59 -8.75 6.59 2.73
N LEU A 60 -8.81 5.35 2.26
CA LEU A 60 -9.97 4.80 1.57
C LEU A 60 -11.13 4.47 2.52
N ASP A 61 -10.86 4.31 3.81
CA ASP A 61 -11.86 4.02 4.83
C ASP A 61 -12.57 5.30 5.29
N THR A 62 -11.84 6.41 5.41
CA THR A 62 -12.41 7.69 5.90
C THR A 62 -12.62 8.73 4.80
N GLY A 63 -12.03 8.55 3.62
CA GLY A 63 -12.02 9.54 2.53
C GLY A 63 -11.10 10.74 2.79
N ASN A 64 -10.50 10.86 3.98
CA ASN A 64 -9.57 11.93 4.31
C ASN A 64 -8.30 11.83 3.46
N TYR A 65 -7.72 12.98 3.12
CA TYR A 65 -6.50 13.01 2.33
C TYR A 65 -5.50 14.06 2.84
N ALA A 66 -4.23 13.83 2.52
CA ALA A 66 -3.14 14.77 2.76
C ALA A 66 -2.38 15.04 1.47
N ILE A 67 -2.01 16.30 1.26
CA ILE A 67 -1.20 16.74 0.10
C ILE A 67 0.27 16.52 0.41
N PHE A 68 1.03 16.04 -0.58
CA PHE A 68 2.49 15.98 -0.47
C PHE A 68 3.11 17.38 -0.58
N ARG A 69 3.96 17.71 0.38
CA ARG A 69 4.77 18.93 0.39
C ARG A 69 6.21 18.54 0.68
N GLN A 70 7.13 18.87 -0.23
CA GLN A 70 8.55 18.51 -0.10
C GLN A 70 8.74 16.99 0.09
N GLY A 71 8.02 16.21 -0.70
CA GLY A 71 8.06 14.75 -0.73
C GLY A 71 7.30 14.07 0.40
N VAL A 72 6.69 14.81 1.33
CA VAL A 72 6.06 14.24 2.54
C VAL A 72 4.60 14.66 2.65
N ALA A 73 3.73 13.70 2.92
CA ALA A 73 2.36 13.92 3.35
C ALA A 73 2.19 13.44 4.81
N LYS A 74 1.45 14.21 5.61
CA LYS A 74 1.10 13.85 6.99
C LYS A 74 -0.40 13.61 7.07
N LEU A 75 -0.81 12.35 7.19
CA LEU A 75 -2.20 11.93 7.19
C LEU A 75 -2.62 11.45 8.58
N ARG A 76 -3.70 12.01 9.13
CA ARG A 76 -4.32 11.46 10.34
C ARG A 76 -5.24 10.32 9.94
N THR A 77 -4.95 9.11 10.38
CA THR A 77 -5.66 7.88 10.02
C THR A 77 -5.52 6.84 11.15
N MET A 78 -6.08 5.65 10.97
CA MET A 78 -5.85 4.50 11.84
C MET A 78 -4.75 3.63 11.24
N GLU A 79 -3.95 2.95 12.08
CA GLU A 79 -3.08 1.88 11.59
C GLU A 79 -3.88 0.84 10.81
N ARG A 80 -3.26 0.28 9.76
CA ARG A 80 -3.84 -0.69 8.84
C ARG A 80 -4.97 -0.19 7.93
N ASN A 81 -5.49 1.04 8.11
CA ASN A 81 -6.38 1.64 7.12
C ASN A 81 -5.74 1.64 5.74
N ARG A 82 -6.54 1.43 4.71
CA ARG A 82 -6.03 1.32 3.34
C ARG A 82 -5.79 2.71 2.79
N VAL A 83 -4.54 3.07 2.56
CA VAL A 83 -4.16 4.34 1.95
C VAL A 83 -3.71 4.16 0.51
N ARG A 84 -3.99 5.16 -0.34
CA ARG A 84 -3.65 5.15 -1.78
C ARG A 84 -3.16 6.53 -2.22
N ILE A 85 -2.18 6.54 -3.12
CA ILE A 85 -1.79 7.76 -3.84
C ILE A 85 -2.83 8.04 -4.93
N GLU A 86 -3.35 9.26 -4.94
CA GLU A 86 -4.29 9.77 -5.94
C GLU A 86 -3.82 11.13 -6.47
N PHE A 87 -4.50 11.63 -7.50
CA PHE A 87 -4.33 13.00 -7.92
C PHE A 87 -4.95 13.97 -6.91
N ALA A 88 -4.29 15.11 -6.74
CA ALA A 88 -4.85 16.20 -5.97
C ALA A 88 -6.21 16.62 -6.56
N PRO A 89 -7.20 17.00 -5.72
CA PRO A 89 -8.56 17.32 -6.16
C PRO A 89 -8.65 18.35 -7.29
N ARG A 90 -7.65 19.23 -7.45
CA ARG A 90 -7.60 20.21 -8.54
C ARG A 90 -7.48 19.59 -9.95
N TYR A 91 -7.13 18.32 -10.05
CA TYR A 91 -6.99 17.58 -11.31
C TYR A 91 -8.12 16.58 -11.56
N THR A 92 -9.13 16.47 -10.68
CA THR A 92 -10.25 15.52 -10.88
C THR A 92 -11.10 15.87 -12.11
N ALA A 93 -11.15 17.14 -12.50
CA ALA A 93 -11.90 17.62 -13.66
C ALA A 93 -11.37 17.09 -15.01
N THR A 94 -10.16 16.51 -15.05
CA THR A 94 -9.62 15.95 -16.29
C THR A 94 -10.03 14.50 -16.51
N GLY A 95 -10.77 13.88 -15.59
CA GLY A 95 -11.14 12.46 -15.66
C GLY A 95 -9.93 11.51 -15.57
N ALA A 96 -8.77 12.04 -15.15
CA ALA A 96 -7.56 11.23 -14.99
C ALA A 96 -7.60 10.50 -13.65
N GLU A 97 -7.66 9.17 -13.69
CA GLU A 97 -7.54 8.32 -12.50
C GLU A 97 -6.13 7.72 -12.43
N LEU A 98 -5.45 7.89 -11.29
CA LEU A 98 -4.25 7.12 -10.99
C LEU A 98 -4.66 5.74 -10.48
N SER A 99 -4.36 4.71 -11.26
CA SER A 99 -4.44 3.33 -10.77
C SER A 99 -3.18 3.02 -9.97
N MET A 100 -3.24 3.29 -8.66
CA MET A 100 -2.19 2.94 -7.70
C MET A 100 -2.67 1.84 -6.76
N PRO A 101 -1.80 0.89 -6.39
CA PRO A 101 -2.10 -0.04 -5.30
C PRO A 101 -2.35 0.73 -3.99
N SER A 102 -3.16 0.13 -3.14
CA SER A 102 -3.32 0.60 -1.76
C SER A 102 -2.40 -0.20 -0.84
N TYR A 103 -2.09 0.37 0.31
CA TYR A 103 -1.23 -0.24 1.34
C TYR A 103 -1.82 0.02 2.72
N PRO A 104 -1.58 -0.86 3.71
CA PRO A 104 -1.96 -0.56 5.08
C PRO A 104 -1.18 0.66 5.58
N ALA A 105 -1.85 1.56 6.30
CA ALA A 105 -1.22 2.73 6.87
C ALA A 105 -0.28 2.35 8.02
N GLU A 106 0.92 2.92 7.98
CA GLU A 106 1.95 2.79 9.02
C GLU A 106 2.41 4.19 9.48
N PRO A 107 2.95 4.33 10.71
CA PRO A 107 3.43 5.62 11.21
C PRO A 107 4.44 6.32 10.29
N LYS A 108 5.30 5.54 9.60
CA LYS A 108 6.25 6.03 8.61
C LYS A 108 6.32 5.04 7.46
N MET A 109 6.01 5.49 6.25
CA MET A 109 6.07 4.63 5.06
C MET A 109 6.53 5.42 3.83
N THR A 110 6.99 4.72 2.81
CA THR A 110 7.29 5.30 1.50
C THR A 110 6.39 4.65 0.46
N MET A 111 5.75 5.46 -0.36
CA MET A 111 4.85 5.02 -1.41
C MET A 111 5.36 5.51 -2.76
N ALA A 112 5.45 4.61 -3.73
CA ALA A 112 5.90 4.94 -5.07
C ALA A 112 4.74 5.28 -5.99
N ALA A 113 4.89 6.37 -6.74
CA ALA A 113 3.99 6.74 -7.82
C ALA A 113 4.65 6.42 -9.17
N TYR A 114 4.14 5.38 -9.85
CA TYR A 114 4.54 5.02 -11.21
C TYR A 114 3.51 5.47 -12.25
N CYS A 115 3.88 6.43 -13.08
CA CYS A 115 3.03 6.89 -14.17
C CYS A 115 3.48 6.23 -15.47
N TYR A 116 2.94 5.04 -15.75
CA TYR A 116 3.12 4.39 -17.05
C TYR A 116 2.14 4.99 -18.06
N SER A 117 2.66 5.79 -18.99
CA SER A 117 1.88 6.35 -20.08
C SER A 117 1.57 5.25 -21.11
N ARG A 118 0.42 4.56 -20.97
CA ARG A 118 -0.20 3.84 -22.11
C ARG A 118 -1.08 4.74 -22.99
N GLY A 119 -1.09 6.06 -22.76
CA GLY A 119 -1.87 7.02 -23.53
C GLY A 119 -1.54 8.48 -23.17
N ASN A 120 -1.92 9.42 -24.04
CA ASN A 120 -1.61 10.86 -23.94
C ASN A 120 -2.29 11.60 -22.77
N TRP A 121 -2.94 10.93 -21.82
CA TRP A 121 -3.68 11.58 -20.72
C TRP A 121 -2.81 12.55 -19.89
N LEU A 122 -1.51 12.26 -19.77
CA LEU A 122 -0.56 13.14 -19.10
C LEU A 122 -0.40 14.47 -19.85
N LYS A 123 -0.50 14.48 -21.19
CA LYS A 123 -0.47 15.72 -21.99
C LYS A 123 -1.73 16.54 -21.77
N ASP A 124 -2.89 15.89 -21.72
CA ASP A 124 -4.19 16.57 -21.51
C ASP A 124 -4.30 17.28 -20.16
N LEU A 125 -3.55 16.81 -19.15
CA LEU A 125 -3.42 17.49 -17.85
C LEU A 125 -2.63 18.81 -17.92
N PHE A 126 -1.78 19.02 -18.93
CA PHE A 126 -0.88 20.17 -19.04
C PHE A 126 -1.13 21.07 -20.26
N THR A 127 -1.98 20.69 -21.21
CA THR A 127 -2.33 21.51 -22.39
C THR A 127 -3.49 22.49 -22.15
N ARG A 128 -4.17 22.44 -21.00
CA ARG A 128 -5.17 23.45 -20.61
C ARG A 128 -4.58 24.46 -19.62
N HIS A 129 -3.65 25.28 -20.08
CA HIS A 129 -3.25 26.53 -19.42
C HIS A 129 -3.18 27.65 -20.44
#